data_AF-A0A6J8EY86-F1
#
_entry.id   AF-A0A6J8EY86-F1
#
_cell.length_a   1.000
_cell.length_b   1.000
_cell.length_c   1.000
_cell.angle_alpha   90.00
_cell.angle_beta   90.00
_cell.angle_gamma   90.00
#
_symmetry.space_group_name_H-M   'P 1'
#
loop_
_entity.id
_entity.type
_entity.pdbx_description
1 polymer ?
#
loop_
_entity_poly.entity_id
_entity_poly.type
_entity_poly.pdbx_seq_one_letter_code
_entity_poly.pdbx_strand_id
1 'polypeptide(L)'
;MPLQLRRDHLSLKYYARTKQNPTNPANQVVDDCIEYQIFNHKWNEHDIPYGFRVQNLIKDNDLDQINLVAKTSQDPPPWIVGQATTASNIKDNVSKKENPHIVKSKALEYIDYAYKNHLKIYTDGSKDPASGKTGYAFLIPSRLIEVINARPTIFQCTLQR
;
A
#
# COMPACT_ATOMS: atom_id res chain seq x y z
N MET A 1 10.55 -12.65 15.31
CA MET A 1 11.75 -12.65 14.45
C MET A 1 12.91 -12.07 15.25
N PRO A 2 14.06 -12.75 15.31
CA PRO A 2 15.28 -12.22 15.92
C PRO A 2 15.68 -10.85 15.34
N LEU A 3 16.30 -9.99 16.15
CA LEU A 3 16.58 -8.60 15.77
C LEU A 3 17.51 -8.50 14.56
N GLN A 4 18.56 -9.33 14.50
CA GLN A 4 19.50 -9.29 13.38
C GLN A 4 18.85 -9.69 12.06
N LEU A 5 18.10 -10.81 12.04
CA LEU A 5 17.32 -11.23 10.87
C LEU A 5 16.33 -10.16 10.40
N ARG A 6 15.71 -9.41 11.33
CA ARG A 6 14.83 -8.29 10.97
C ARG A 6 15.60 -7.17 10.28
N ARG A 7 16.80 -6.85 10.75
CA ARG A 7 17.67 -5.83 10.13
C ARG A 7 18.10 -6.26 8.73
N ASP A 8 18.55 -7.51 8.58
CA ASP A 8 19.00 -8.04 7.29
C ASP A 8 17.86 -8.06 6.27
N HIS A 9 16.67 -8.48 6.69
CA HIS A 9 15.45 -8.42 5.86
C HIS A 9 15.13 -7.00 5.41
N LEU A 10 15.19 -6.01 6.31
CA LEU A 10 14.93 -4.62 5.97
C LEU A 10 15.99 -4.06 5.02
N SER A 11 17.26 -4.41 5.20
CA SER A 11 18.37 -4.01 4.33
C SER A 11 18.18 -4.56 2.92
N LEU A 12 17.96 -5.87 2.76
CA LEU A 12 17.71 -6.48 1.45
C LEU A 12 16.44 -5.93 0.79
N LYS A 13 15.38 -5.69 1.56
CA LYS A 13 14.15 -5.10 1.06
C LYS A 13 14.35 -3.67 0.56
N TYR A 14 15.13 -2.86 1.27
CA TYR A 14 15.45 -1.50 0.84
C TYR A 14 16.31 -1.53 -0.43
N TYR A 15 17.35 -2.36 -0.49
CA TYR A 15 18.16 -2.58 -1.68
C TYR A 15 17.34 -2.97 -2.91
N ALA A 16 16.45 -3.97 -2.76
CA ALA A 16 15.59 -4.39 -3.85
C ALA A 16 14.74 -3.22 -4.39
N ARG A 17 14.19 -2.39 -3.50
CA ARG A 17 13.40 -1.21 -3.89
C ARG A 17 14.22 -0.13 -4.59
N THR A 18 15.47 0.10 -4.19
CA THR A 18 16.32 1.08 -4.87
C THR A 18 16.70 0.59 -6.27
N LYS A 19 17.04 -0.70 -6.42
CA LYS A 19 17.34 -1.31 -7.72
C LYS A 19 16.15 -1.37 -8.67
N GLN A 20 14.93 -1.55 -8.13
CA GLN A 20 13.70 -1.44 -8.91
C GLN A 20 13.46 -0.02 -9.48
N ASN A 21 14.12 1.01 -8.94
CA ASN A 21 14.05 2.38 -9.44
C ASN A 21 15.46 2.85 -9.90
N PRO A 22 15.82 2.69 -11.19
CA PRO A 22 17.16 3.00 -11.68
C PRO A 22 17.61 4.45 -11.43
N THR A 23 16.68 5.41 -11.36
CA THR A 23 16.97 6.83 -11.12
C THR A 23 17.21 7.17 -9.64
N ASN A 24 17.11 6.19 -8.73
CA ASN A 24 17.33 6.44 -7.31
C ASN A 24 18.82 6.76 -7.04
N PRO A 25 19.15 7.92 -6.43
CA PRO A 25 20.54 8.30 -6.13
C PRO A 25 21.24 7.32 -5.20
N ALA A 26 20.49 6.57 -4.37
CA ALA A 26 21.07 5.57 -3.48
C ALA A 26 21.78 4.44 -4.23
N ASN A 27 21.43 4.16 -5.50
CA ASN A 27 22.09 3.12 -6.28
C ASN A 27 23.59 3.40 -6.47
N GLN A 28 23.98 4.67 -6.68
CA GLN A 28 25.39 5.05 -6.84
C GLN A 28 26.22 4.73 -5.59
N VAL A 29 25.67 5.05 -4.41
CA VAL A 29 26.35 4.86 -3.12
C VAL A 29 26.44 3.38 -2.72
N VAL A 30 25.45 2.58 -3.10
CA VAL A 30 25.39 1.15 -2.73
C VAL A 30 26.27 0.30 -3.63
N ASP A 31 26.36 0.65 -4.91
CA ASP A 31 27.15 -0.09 -5.89
C ASP A 31 28.65 0.20 -5.71
N ASP A 32 29.02 1.47 -5.61
CA ASP A 32 30.40 1.92 -5.37
C ASP A 32 30.55 2.45 -3.94
N CYS A 33 30.52 1.55 -2.95
CA CYS A 33 30.80 1.91 -1.56
C CYS A 33 32.32 2.13 -1.34
N ILE A 34 32.81 3.26 -1.82
CA ILE A 34 34.22 3.66 -1.77
C ILE A 34 34.74 3.79 -0.33
N GLU A 35 33.87 4.11 0.63
CA GLU A 35 34.25 4.33 2.02
C GLU A 35 34.85 3.05 2.62
N TYR A 36 34.28 1.90 2.29
CA TYR A 36 34.81 0.64 2.77
C TYR A 36 36.21 0.34 2.21
N GLN A 37 36.44 0.68 0.94
CA GLN A 37 37.74 0.51 0.28
C GLN A 37 38.80 1.47 0.86
N ILE A 38 38.43 2.74 1.08
CA ILE A 38 39.33 3.79 1.58
C ILE A 38 39.77 3.51 3.03
N PHE A 39 38.87 3.00 3.87
CA PHE A 39 39.16 2.73 5.27
C PHE A 39 39.82 1.36 5.52
N ASN A 40 40.20 0.63 4.46
CA ASN A 40 40.99 -0.60 4.50
C ASN A 40 40.54 -1.60 5.59
N HIS A 41 39.23 -1.89 5.61
CA HIS A 41 38.61 -2.85 6.54
C HIS A 41 38.75 -2.53 8.05
N LYS A 42 39.06 -1.28 8.43
CA LYS A 42 39.18 -0.86 9.84
C LYS A 42 37.84 -0.72 10.59
N TRP A 43 36.76 -1.26 10.04
CA TRP A 43 35.42 -1.14 10.61
C TRP A 43 35.16 -2.30 11.58
N ASN A 44 34.52 -1.99 12.72
CA ASN A 44 33.96 -3.02 13.57
C ASN A 44 32.75 -3.66 12.88
N GLU A 45 32.38 -4.88 13.27
CA GLU A 45 31.22 -5.61 12.74
C GLU A 45 29.92 -4.78 12.76
N HIS A 46 29.78 -3.88 13.74
CA HIS A 46 28.59 -3.04 13.91
C HIS A 46 28.64 -1.70 13.14
N ASP A 47 29.81 -1.27 12.68
CA ASP A 47 30.02 0.05 12.05
C ASP A 47 30.18 -0.04 10.52
N ILE A 48 29.90 -1.22 9.95
CA ILE A 48 30.06 -1.47 8.52
C ILE A 48 29.10 -0.59 7.70
N PRO A 49 29.60 0.08 6.63
CA PRO A 49 28.76 0.83 5.71
C PRO A 49 27.61 0.00 5.13
N TYR A 50 26.47 0.65 4.89
CA TYR A 50 25.27 -0.01 4.39
C TYR A 50 25.50 -0.75 3.06
N GLY A 51 26.20 -0.13 2.11
CA GLY A 51 26.47 -0.73 0.80
C GLY A 51 27.23 -2.05 0.93
N PHE A 52 28.32 -2.06 1.70
CA PHE A 52 29.12 -3.25 1.94
C PHE A 52 28.33 -4.35 2.68
N ARG A 53 27.56 -3.98 3.71
CA ARG A 53 26.69 -4.93 4.44
C ARG A 53 25.70 -5.61 3.49
N VAL A 54 25.08 -4.87 2.59
CA VAL A 54 24.12 -5.43 1.62
C VAL A 54 24.82 -6.33 0.60
N GLN A 55 26.01 -5.94 0.12
CA GLN A 55 26.79 -6.79 -0.78
C GLN A 55 27.15 -8.13 -0.14
N ASN A 56 27.53 -8.14 1.14
CA ASN A 56 27.76 -9.39 1.88
C ASN A 56 26.47 -10.20 2.00
N LEU A 57 25.35 -9.60 2.41
CA LEU A 57 24.07 -10.30 2.50
C LEU A 57 23.63 -10.91 1.16
N ILE A 58 23.92 -10.25 0.03
CA ILE A 58 23.62 -10.79 -1.30
C ILE A 58 24.48 -12.01 -1.60
N LYS A 59 25.79 -11.94 -1.31
CA LYS A 59 26.73 -13.06 -1.52
C LYS A 59 26.43 -14.23 -0.59
N ASP A 60 26.20 -13.96 0.69
CA ASP A 60 25.95 -14.98 1.71
C ASP A 60 24.64 -15.76 1.49
N ASN A 61 23.72 -15.20 0.69
CA ASN A 61 22.42 -15.80 0.38
C ASN A 61 22.23 -16.13 -1.11
N ASP A 62 23.29 -16.08 -1.93
CA ASP A 62 23.25 -16.37 -3.37
C ASP A 62 22.14 -15.60 -4.13
N LEU A 63 21.98 -14.31 -3.82
CA LEU A 63 20.93 -13.44 -4.36
C LEU A 63 21.38 -12.63 -5.58
N ASP A 64 22.61 -12.85 -6.06
CA ASP A 64 23.23 -12.18 -7.20
C ASP A 64 22.51 -12.46 -8.53
N GLN A 65 21.85 -13.61 -8.64
CA GLN A 65 21.12 -14.02 -9.84
C GLN A 65 19.66 -13.55 -9.88
N ILE A 66 19.19 -12.83 -8.86
CA ILE A 66 17.79 -12.39 -8.79
C ILE A 66 17.56 -11.20 -9.73
N ASN A 67 16.77 -11.44 -10.78
CA ASN A 67 16.31 -10.39 -11.68
C ASN A 67 15.25 -9.52 -10.99
N LEU A 68 15.65 -8.32 -10.56
CA LEU A 68 14.74 -7.31 -10.04
C LEU A 68 14.05 -6.59 -11.20
N VAL A 69 12.75 -6.81 -11.34
CA VAL A 69 11.92 -6.14 -12.36
C VAL A 69 11.80 -4.65 -12.02
N ALA A 70 12.22 -3.79 -12.94
CA ALA A 70 12.10 -2.34 -12.78
C ALA A 70 10.63 -1.94 -12.54
N LYS A 71 10.38 -1.05 -11.58
CA LYS A 71 9.04 -0.54 -11.29
C LYS A 71 8.62 0.41 -12.42
N THR A 72 7.77 -0.09 -13.31
CA THR A 72 7.29 0.63 -14.51
C THR A 72 6.26 1.72 -14.23
N SER A 73 5.64 1.76 -13.05
CA SER A 73 4.64 2.78 -12.71
C SER A 73 4.88 3.32 -11.29
N GLN A 74 5.19 4.60 -11.17
CA GLN A 74 4.84 5.31 -9.95
C GLN A 74 3.33 5.45 -9.95
N ASP A 75 2.65 4.80 -9.00
CA ASP A 75 1.22 5.03 -8.84
C ASP A 75 1.01 6.54 -8.69
N PRO A 76 -0.01 7.13 -9.35
CA PRO A 76 -0.25 8.55 -9.23
C PRO A 76 -0.36 8.86 -7.73
N PRO A 77 0.34 9.91 -7.26
CA PRO A 77 0.30 10.22 -5.85
C PRO A 77 -1.15 10.46 -5.42
N PRO A 78 -1.50 10.19 -4.15
CA PRO A 78 -2.89 10.16 -3.71
C PRO A 78 -3.68 11.44 -4.00
N TRP A 79 -3.01 12.60 -4.04
CA TRP A 79 -3.61 13.90 -4.35
C TRP A 79 -3.98 14.11 -5.82
N ILE A 80 -3.53 13.23 -6.73
CA ILE A 80 -3.93 13.21 -8.14
C ILE A 80 -5.10 12.24 -8.38
N VAL A 81 -5.35 11.31 -7.44
CA VAL A 81 -6.47 10.38 -7.53
C VAL A 81 -7.77 11.18 -7.39
N GLY A 82 -8.59 11.17 -8.44
CA GLY A 82 -9.87 11.87 -8.45
C GLY A 82 -10.77 11.47 -7.28
N GLN A 83 -11.49 12.44 -6.72
CA GLN A 83 -12.42 12.19 -5.62
C GLN A 83 -13.55 11.26 -6.11
N ALA A 84 -13.80 10.18 -5.37
CA ALA A 84 -14.92 9.29 -5.66
C ALA A 84 -16.24 10.04 -5.45
N THR A 85 -17.14 9.98 -6.43
CA THR A 85 -18.49 10.52 -6.30
C THR A 85 -19.30 9.67 -5.33
N THR A 86 -19.79 10.27 -4.24
CA THR A 86 -20.62 9.57 -3.25
C THR A 86 -22.09 9.93 -3.44
N ALA A 87 -22.97 8.95 -3.59
CA ALA A 87 -24.41 9.16 -3.54
C ALA A 87 -24.91 9.21 -2.09
N SER A 88 -25.39 10.38 -1.66
CA SER A 88 -25.91 10.59 -0.28
C SER A 88 -27.43 10.61 -0.21
N ASN A 89 -28.13 10.46 -1.33
CA ASN A 89 -29.58 10.61 -1.46
C ASN A 89 -30.41 9.60 -0.66
N ILE A 90 -29.83 8.48 -0.22
CA ILE A 90 -30.50 7.55 0.70
C ILE A 90 -30.85 8.26 2.02
N LYS A 91 -30.00 9.19 2.49
CA LYS A 91 -30.21 9.93 3.76
C LYS A 91 -31.44 10.81 3.72
N ASP A 92 -31.83 11.30 2.54
CA ASP A 92 -32.98 12.19 2.39
C ASP A 92 -34.31 11.40 2.46
N ASN A 93 -34.24 10.07 2.27
CA ASN A 93 -35.39 9.17 2.22
C ASN A 93 -35.56 8.32 3.50
N VAL A 94 -34.67 8.48 4.48
CA VAL A 94 -34.70 7.72 5.75
C VAL A 94 -34.49 8.64 6.94
N SER A 95 -35.28 8.44 8.00
CA SER A 95 -35.17 9.22 9.24
C SER A 95 -34.42 8.44 10.32
N LYS A 96 -33.59 9.13 11.10
CA LYS A 96 -32.93 8.54 12.29
C LYS A 96 -33.91 8.06 13.37
N LYS A 97 -35.17 8.49 13.29
CA LYS A 97 -36.24 8.08 14.22
C LYS A 97 -36.97 6.81 13.77
N GLU A 98 -36.76 6.36 12.54
CA GLU A 98 -37.35 5.12 12.03
C GLU A 98 -36.63 3.89 12.58
N ASN A 99 -37.34 2.75 12.61
CA ASN A 99 -36.77 1.48 13.01
C ASN A 99 -35.55 1.13 12.12
N PRO A 100 -34.38 0.80 12.69
CA PRO A 100 -33.17 0.45 11.94
C PRO A 100 -33.37 -0.65 10.89
N HIS A 101 -34.26 -1.61 11.15
CA HIS A 101 -34.58 -2.68 10.20
C HIS A 101 -35.31 -2.16 8.96
N ILE A 102 -36.20 -1.18 9.13
CA ILE A 102 -36.93 -0.52 8.03
C ILE A 102 -35.96 0.31 7.20
N VAL A 103 -35.09 1.09 7.86
CA VAL A 103 -34.06 1.91 7.21
C VAL A 103 -33.11 1.03 6.39
N LYS A 104 -32.66 -0.09 6.96
CA LYS A 104 -31.81 -1.06 6.25
C LYS A 104 -32.50 -1.63 5.02
N SER A 105 -33.78 -2.00 5.13
CA SER A 105 -34.53 -2.60 4.02
C SER A 105 -34.71 -1.61 2.87
N LYS A 106 -35.11 -0.36 3.17
CA LYS A 106 -35.22 0.72 2.18
C LYS A 106 -33.88 1.01 1.49
N ALA A 107 -32.78 1.03 2.25
CA ALA A 107 -31.46 1.27 1.70
C ALA A 107 -31.00 0.14 0.76
N LEU A 108 -31.25 -1.12 1.11
CA LEU A 108 -30.94 -2.27 0.26
C LEU A 108 -31.76 -2.26 -1.02
N GLU A 109 -33.06 -1.98 -0.93
CA GLU A 109 -33.95 -1.85 -2.09
C GLU A 109 -33.47 -0.76 -3.06
N TYR A 110 -33.11 0.41 -2.53
CA TYR A 110 -32.57 1.51 -3.33
C TYR A 110 -31.25 1.11 -4.00
N ILE A 111 -30.33 0.46 -3.28
CA ILE A 111 -29.05 0.00 -3.83
C ILE A 111 -29.29 -1.01 -4.95
N ASP A 112 -30.23 -1.92 -4.77
CA ASP A 112 -30.57 -2.95 -5.74
C ASP A 112 -31.19 -2.37 -7.01
N TYR A 113 -32.02 -1.33 -6.88
CA TYR A 113 -32.64 -0.64 -8.01
C TYR A 113 -31.65 0.26 -8.76
N ALA A 114 -30.99 1.19 -8.05
CA ALA A 114 -30.15 2.22 -8.65
C ALA A 114 -28.78 1.67 -9.12
N TYR A 115 -28.25 0.64 -8.46
CA TYR A 115 -26.93 0.07 -8.73
C TYR A 115 -26.99 -1.42 -9.11
N LYS A 116 -28.07 -1.84 -9.75
CA LYS A 116 -28.31 -3.25 -10.16
C LYS A 116 -27.11 -3.91 -10.86
N ASN A 117 -26.47 -3.19 -11.78
CA ASN A 117 -25.37 -3.69 -12.60
C ASN A 117 -23.98 -3.40 -12.01
N HIS A 118 -23.89 -2.93 -10.76
CA HIS A 118 -22.62 -2.62 -10.10
C HIS A 118 -22.22 -3.75 -9.14
N LEU A 119 -20.90 -3.92 -8.97
CA LEU A 119 -20.37 -4.79 -7.93
C LEU A 119 -20.64 -4.16 -6.56
N LYS A 120 -21.39 -4.87 -5.72
CA LYS A 120 -21.73 -4.42 -4.36
C LYS A 120 -20.67 -4.90 -3.39
N ILE A 121 -19.94 -3.95 -2.82
CA ILE A 121 -18.93 -4.21 -1.80
C ILE A 121 -19.42 -3.56 -0.50
N TYR A 122 -19.67 -4.40 0.50
CA TYR A 122 -20.03 -3.94 1.84
C TYR A 122 -18.81 -4.02 2.74
N THR A 123 -18.41 -2.88 3.29
CA THR A 123 -17.32 -2.80 4.28
C THR A 123 -17.91 -2.54 5.65
N ASP A 124 -17.40 -3.22 6.67
CA ASP A 124 -17.62 -2.81 8.05
C ASP A 124 -16.78 -1.55 8.34
N GLY A 125 -17.27 -0.41 7.86
CA GLY A 125 -16.58 0.87 7.97
C GLY A 125 -16.76 1.44 9.37
N SER A 126 -15.80 1.19 10.26
CA SER A 126 -15.75 1.88 11.55
C SER A 126 -15.38 3.35 11.33
N LYS A 127 -16.29 4.26 11.66
CA LYS A 127 -16.02 5.70 11.67
C LYS A 127 -15.60 6.11 13.07
N ASP A 128 -14.52 6.86 13.19
CA ASP A 128 -14.31 7.71 14.36
C ASP A 128 -15.02 9.06 14.11
N PRO A 129 -16.13 9.35 14.82
CA PRO A 129 -16.90 10.57 14.61
C PRO A 129 -16.11 11.86 14.89
N ALA A 130 -15.07 11.78 15.72
CA ALA A 130 -14.30 12.96 16.14
C ALA A 130 -13.24 13.36 15.12
N SER A 131 -12.60 12.39 14.44
CA SER A 131 -11.50 12.65 13.51
C SER A 131 -11.89 12.69 12.03
N GLY A 132 -13.11 12.28 11.68
CA GLY A 132 -13.59 12.26 10.29
C GLY A 132 -12.88 11.22 9.41
N LYS A 133 -12.10 10.32 10.01
CA LYS A 133 -11.38 9.24 9.34
C LYS A 133 -12.23 7.98 9.38
N THR A 134 -12.40 7.34 8.23
CA THR A 134 -13.07 6.04 8.11
C THR A 134 -12.08 5.05 7.54
N GLY A 135 -11.76 4.01 8.31
CA GLY A 135 -11.05 2.84 7.81
C GLY A 135 -12.06 1.90 7.15
N TYR A 136 -11.70 1.30 6.04
CA TYR A 136 -12.49 0.24 5.43
C TYR A 136 -11.54 -0.80 4.82
N ALA A 137 -11.97 -2.06 4.83
CA ALA A 137 -11.29 -3.15 4.16
C ALA A 137 -12.33 -4.01 3.45
N PHE A 138 -12.01 -4.47 2.24
CA PHE A 138 -12.81 -5.43 1.52
C PHE A 138 -11.92 -6.46 0.82
N LEU A 139 -12.41 -7.69 0.71
CA LEU A 139 -11.78 -8.75 -0.06
C LEU A 139 -12.61 -8.97 -1.33
N ILE A 140 -12.00 -8.77 -2.49
CA ILE A 140 -12.60 -9.15 -3.78
C ILE A 140 -11.98 -10.50 -4.19
N PRO A 141 -12.78 -11.57 -4.34
CA PRO A 141 -12.30 -12.85 -4.85
C PRO A 141 -11.66 -12.70 -6.23
N SER A 142 -10.57 -13.43 -6.48
CA SER A 142 -9.71 -13.28 -7.67
C SER A 142 -10.43 -13.34 -9.02
N ARG A 143 -11.55 -14.07 -9.08
CA ARG A 143 -12.37 -14.22 -10.31
C ARG A 143 -13.10 -12.95 -10.75
N LEU A 144 -13.16 -11.92 -9.91
CA LEU A 144 -13.78 -10.62 -10.22
C LEU A 144 -12.74 -9.51 -10.50
N ILE A 145 -11.44 -9.84 -10.41
CA ILE A 145 -10.35 -8.86 -10.59
C ILE A 145 -10.18 -8.48 -12.06
N GLU A 146 -10.49 -9.35 -13.02
CA GLU A 146 -10.35 -9.04 -14.46
C GLU A 146 -11.24 -7.88 -14.93
N VAL A 147 -12.35 -7.60 -14.21
CA VAL A 147 -13.28 -6.50 -14.51
C VAL A 147 -12.82 -5.18 -13.88
N ILE A 148 -12.01 -5.24 -12.82
CA ILE A 148 -11.52 -4.07 -12.10
C ILE A 148 -10.05 -3.91 -12.43
N ASN A 149 -9.75 -3.06 -13.41
CA ASN A 149 -8.41 -2.68 -13.82
C ASN A 149 -7.67 -1.83 -12.75
N ALA A 150 -7.98 -2.05 -11.47
CA ALA A 150 -7.38 -1.38 -10.34
C ALA A 150 -6.67 -2.41 -9.49
N ARG A 151 -5.34 -2.29 -9.45
CA ARG A 151 -4.54 -2.84 -8.35
C ARG A 151 -5.16 -2.35 -7.03
N PRO A 152 -5.14 -3.16 -5.96
CA PRO A 152 -5.80 -2.84 -4.70
C PRO A 152 -5.12 -1.64 -4.03
N THR A 153 -5.51 -0.45 -4.46
CA THR A 153 -5.00 0.82 -3.96
C THR A 153 -6.06 1.40 -3.02
N ILE A 154 -5.61 1.79 -1.84
CA ILE A 154 -6.41 2.42 -0.80
C ILE A 154 -7.13 3.64 -1.40
N PHE A 155 -8.47 3.67 -1.37
CA PHE A 155 -9.22 4.90 -1.60
C PHE A 155 -9.47 5.55 -0.25
N GLN A 156 -9.39 6.88 -0.19
CA GLN A 156 -9.69 7.62 1.03
C GLN A 156 -10.97 8.42 0.78
N CYS A 157 -12.02 8.13 1.55
CA CYS A 157 -13.25 8.92 1.54
C CYS A 157 -13.26 9.79 2.80
N THR A 158 -13.12 11.11 2.63
CA THR A 158 -13.31 12.09 3.70
C THR A 158 -14.68 12.76 3.56
N LEU A 159 -15.34 12.95 4.70
CA LEU A 159 -16.66 13.57 4.80
C LEU A 159 -16.47 15.09 4.98
N GLN A 160 -16.88 15.90 4.02
CA GLN A 160 -16.91 17.36 4.18
C GLN A 160 -18.21 17.81 4.87
N ARG A 161 -18.07 18.79 5.78
CA ARG A 161 -19.12 19.35 6.64
C ARG A 161 -20.04 20.28 5.88
#